data_AF-A0A9X0F8Z2-F1
#
_entry.id   AF-A0A9X0F8Z2-F1
#
_cell.length_a   1.000
_cell.length_b   1.000
_cell.length_c   1.000
_cell.angle_alpha   90.00
_cell.angle_beta   90.00
_cell.angle_gamma   90.00
#
_symmetry.space_group_name_H-M   'P 1'
#
loop_
_entity.id
_entity.type
_entity.pdbx_description
1 polymer ?
#
loop_
_entity_poly.entity_id
_entity_poly.type
_entity_poly.pdbx_seq_one_letter_code
_entity_poly.pdbx_strand_id
1 'polypeptide(L)'
;MLFYIYKNILSGYGSAKIQIFGYIDGIPTSINDNVLKRYFQGKKREQIITSSELNYWITERFCVDKEIYERAIEIFNEKSSNSKSVTHEIE
;
A
#
# COMPACT_ATOMS: atom_id res chain seq x y z
N MET A 1 0.46 11.86 13.78
CA MET A 1 0.58 10.52 13.15
C MET A 1 0.99 10.76 11.70
N LEU A 2 2.23 10.42 11.31
CA LEU A 2 2.71 10.58 9.93
C LEU A 2 2.33 9.34 9.13
N PHE A 3 1.52 9.52 8.09
CA PHE A 3 1.29 8.51 7.07
C PHE A 3 2.18 8.80 5.88
N TYR A 4 2.89 7.79 5.42
CA TYR A 4 3.57 7.86 4.15
C TYR A 4 2.98 6.81 3.23
N ILE A 5 2.21 7.26 2.24
CA ILE A 5 1.94 6.44 1.06
C ILE A 5 3.23 6.49 0.23
N TYR A 6 4.14 5.56 0.48
CA TYR A 6 5.35 5.43 -0.31
C TYR A 6 5.02 4.75 -1.64
N LYS A 7 5.32 5.44 -2.76
CA LYS A 7 5.59 4.74 -4.02
C LYS A 7 6.97 4.11 -3.89
N ASN A 8 7.05 2.84 -3.49
CA ASN A 8 8.31 2.10 -3.59
C ASN A 8 8.65 1.95 -5.08
N ILE A 9 9.58 2.77 -5.58
CA ILE A 9 10.29 2.49 -6.83
C ILE A 9 11.40 1.52 -6.45
N LEU A 10 11.13 0.22 -6.50
CA LEU A 10 12.18 -0.78 -6.45
C LEU A 10 12.95 -0.68 -7.77
N SER A 11 14.07 0.03 -7.74
CA SER A 11 15.06 0.09 -8.81
C SER A 11 15.42 -1.35 -9.22
N GLY A 12 15.09 -1.71 -10.46
CA GLY A 12 15.42 -3.01 -11.04
C GLY A 12 14.30 -3.54 -11.93
N TYR A 13 13.24 -4.09 -11.35
CA TYR A 13 12.19 -4.83 -12.08
C TYR A 13 10.84 -4.89 -11.32
N GLY A 14 10.48 -3.87 -10.53
CA GLY A 14 9.30 -3.91 -9.66
C GLY A 14 8.24 -2.86 -10.00
N SER A 15 7.01 -3.30 -10.29
CA SER A 15 5.82 -2.43 -10.28
C SER A 15 5.75 -1.70 -8.95
N ALA A 16 5.51 -0.39 -8.99
CA ALA A 16 5.22 0.36 -7.78
C ALA A 16 4.02 -0.27 -7.06
N LYS A 17 3.94 -0.16 -5.73
CA LYS A 17 2.82 -0.66 -4.93
C LYS A 17 2.43 0.36 -3.88
N ILE A 18 1.14 0.44 -3.57
CA ILE A 18 0.65 1.23 -2.44
C ILE A 18 0.96 0.48 -1.15
N GLN A 19 1.53 1.20 -0.19
CA GLN A 19 1.82 0.69 1.14
C GLN A 19 1.36 1.72 2.18
N ILE A 20 0.70 1.21 3.22
CA ILE A 20 0.40 1.98 4.44
C ILE A 20 1.31 1.44 5.54
N PHE A 21 1.93 2.33 6.31
CA PHE A 21 2.80 1.97 7.42
C PHE A 21 2.57 2.91 8.60
N GLY A 22 2.60 2.37 9.81
CA GLY A 22 2.43 3.12 11.05
C GLY A 22 2.58 2.23 12.29
N TYR A 23 2.33 2.81 13.46
CA TYR A 23 2.34 2.08 14.73
C TYR A 23 0.90 1.92 15.22
N ILE A 24 0.50 0.67 15.47
CA ILE A 24 -0.81 0.33 16.02
C ILE A 24 -0.57 -0.33 17.37
N ASP A 25 -1.06 0.27 18.45
CA ASP A 25 -0.83 -0.17 19.83
C ASP A 25 0.66 -0.38 20.16
N GLY A 26 1.52 0.51 19.65
CA GLY A 26 2.98 0.42 19.83
C GLY A 26 3.68 -0.62 18.95
N ILE A 27 2.94 -1.37 18.12
CA ILE A 27 3.49 -2.37 17.21
C ILE A 27 3.63 -1.77 15.81
N PRO A 28 4.85 -1.72 15.23
CA PRO A 28 5.01 -1.35 13.84
C PRO A 28 4.18 -2.30 12.96
N THR A 29 3.36 -1.72 12.11
CA THR A 29 2.35 -2.41 11.30
C THR A 29 2.33 -1.81 9.90
N SER A 30 2.23 -2.67 8.89
CA SER A 30 2.12 -2.25 7.49
C SER A 30 1.04 -3.03 6.77
N ILE A 31 0.43 -2.41 5.77
CA ILE A 31 -0.44 -3.08 4.80
C ILE A 31 0.15 -2.86 3.42
N ASN A 32 0.31 -3.93 2.67
CA ASN A 32 0.70 -3.93 1.27
C ASN A 32 -0.31 -4.77 0.50
N ASP A 33 -1.06 -4.15 -0.41
CA ASP A 33 -2.23 -4.74 -1.05
C ASP A 33 -3.21 -5.27 0.03
N ASN A 34 -3.40 -6.59 0.12
CA ASN A 34 -4.21 -7.26 1.13
C ASN A 34 -3.37 -8.03 2.18
N VAL A 35 -2.08 -7.70 2.31
CA VAL A 35 -1.17 -8.35 3.25
C VAL A 35 -0.87 -7.43 4.43
N LEU A 36 -1.42 -7.78 5.59
CA LEU A 36 -1.10 -7.15 6.87
C LEU A 36 0.20 -7.73 7.42
N LYS A 37 1.16 -6.87 7.75
CA LYS A 37 2.43 -7.23 8.40
C LYS A 37 2.52 -6.54 9.74
N ARG A 38 2.83 -7.31 10.79
CA ARG A 38 3.08 -6.79 12.14
C ARG A 38 4.48 -7.21 12.58
N TYR A 39 5.24 -6.22 13.05
CA TYR A 39 6.65 -6.37 13.38
C TYR A 39 6.79 -6.33 14.90
N PHE A 40 7.23 -7.46 15.46
CA PHE A 40 7.54 -7.56 16.88
C PHE A 40 9.05 -7.78 17.03
N GLN A 41 9.55 -7.64 18.25
CA GLN A 41 10.97 -7.91 18.53
C GLN A 41 11.35 -9.33 18.08
N GLY A 42 12.30 -9.42 17.13
CA GLY A 42 12.81 -10.67 16.59
C GLY A 42 11.84 -11.50 15.73
N LYS A 43 10.62 -11.02 15.45
CA LYS A 43 9.64 -11.77 14.65
C LYS A 43 8.74 -10.88 13.80
N LYS A 44 8.39 -11.36 12.62
CA LYS A 44 7.40 -10.75 11.72
C LYS A 44 6.23 -11.69 11.54
N ARG A 45 5.00 -11.19 11.62
CA ARG A 45 3.79 -11.93 11.25
C ARG A 45 3.18 -11.30 10.01
N GLU A 46 2.86 -12.13 9.03
CA GLU A 46 2.15 -11.73 7.81
C GLU A 46 0.81 -12.47 7.76
N GLN A 47 -0.22 -11.77 7.32
CA GLN A 47 -1.57 -12.31 7.18
C GLN A 47 -2.21 -11.72 5.93
N ILE A 48 -2.78 -12.58 5.08
CA ILE A 48 -3.69 -12.14 4.01
C ILE A 48 -5.02 -11.83 4.69
N ILE A 49 -5.51 -10.62 4.49
CA ILE A 49 -6.78 -10.14 5.04
C ILE A 49 -7.80 -9.98 3.93
N THR A 50 -9.07 -10.16 4.27
CA THR A 50 -10.20 -9.93 3.37
C THR A 50 -10.38 -8.44 3.07
N SER A 51 -11.17 -8.10 2.05
CA SER A 51 -11.45 -6.70 1.71
C SER A 51 -12.17 -5.95 2.83
N SER A 52 -13.03 -6.61 3.61
CA SER A 52 -13.70 -6.00 4.77
C SER A 52 -12.72 -5.72 5.90
N GLU A 53 -11.84 -6.67 6.21
CA GLU A 53 -10.76 -6.47 7.18
C GLU A 53 -9.79 -5.37 6.72
N LEU A 54 -9.45 -5.33 5.43
CA LEU A 54 -8.62 -4.28 4.85
C LEU A 54 -9.23 -2.90 5.10
N ASN A 55 -10.51 -2.72 4.78
CA ASN A 55 -11.22 -1.47 5.06
C ASN A 55 -11.19 -1.13 6.55
N TYR A 56 -11.49 -2.09 7.43
CA TYR A 56 -11.43 -1.89 8.89
C TYR A 56 -10.03 -1.44 9.35
N TRP A 57 -8.98 -2.08 8.85
CA TRP A 57 -7.62 -1.68 9.22
C TRP A 57 -7.30 -0.26 8.73
N ILE A 58 -7.70 0.10 7.52
CA ILE A 58 -7.42 1.42 6.95
C ILE A 58 -8.18 2.50 7.72
N THR A 59 -9.50 2.36 7.89
CA THR A 59 -10.36 3.41 8.46
C THR A 59 -10.33 3.43 9.98
N GLU A 60 -10.36 2.27 10.64
CA GLU A 60 -10.51 2.22 12.09
C GLU A 60 -9.17 2.12 12.84
N ARG A 61 -8.20 1.40 12.26
CA ARG A 61 -6.91 1.16 12.95
C ARG A 61 -5.88 2.21 12.56
N PHE A 62 -5.70 2.41 11.26
CA PHE A 62 -4.84 3.46 10.74
C PHE A 62 -5.52 4.83 10.74
N CYS A 63 -6.84 4.94 10.98
CA CYS A 63 -7.55 6.23 10.98
C CYS A 63 -7.34 7.02 9.67
N VAL A 64 -7.24 6.32 8.54
CA VAL A 64 -7.15 6.92 7.21
C VAL A 64 -8.56 7.07 6.67
N ASP A 65 -8.88 8.27 6.20
CA ASP A 65 -10.14 8.52 5.53
C ASP A 65 -10.28 7.64 4.29
N LYS A 66 -11.44 6.99 4.17
CA LYS A 66 -11.73 6.05 3.08
C LYS A 66 -11.65 6.72 1.72
N GLU A 67 -12.16 7.95 1.57
CA GLU A 67 -12.13 8.70 0.32
C GLU A 67 -10.70 9.04 -0.09
N ILE A 68 -9.85 9.40 0.89
CA ILE A 68 -8.43 9.66 0.64
C ILE A 68 -7.71 8.40 0.16
N TYR A 69 -7.99 7.25 0.79
CA TYR A 69 -7.38 5.98 0.38
C TYR A 69 -7.84 5.54 -1.02
N GLU A 70 -9.14 5.62 -1.30
CA GLU A 70 -9.71 5.28 -2.61
C GLU A 70 -9.13 6.20 -3.70
N ARG A 71 -9.05 7.51 -3.43
CA ARG A 71 -8.43 8.47 -4.35
C ARG A 71 -6.96 8.20 -4.61
N ALA A 72 -6.20 7.77 -3.59
CA ALA A 72 -4.80 7.39 -3.77
C ALA A 72 -4.65 6.16 -4.68
N ILE A 73 -5.54 5.17 -4.54
CA ILE A 73 -5.59 3.98 -5.39
C ILE A 73 -5.91 4.35 -6.85
N GLU A 74 -6.88 5.24 -7.08
CA GLU A 74 -7.21 5.75 -8.41
C GLU A 74 -6.01 6.41 -9.09
N ILE A 75 -5.39 7.39 -8.42
CA ILE A 75 -4.21 8.11 -8.95
C ILE A 75 -3.07 7.13 -9.27
N PHE A 76 -2.89 6.12 -8.43
CA PHE A 76 -1.88 5.09 -8.63
C PHE A 76 -2.18 4.24 -9.88
N ASN A 77 -3.42 3.80 -10.05
CA ASN A 77 -3.86 2.98 -11.18
C ASN A 77 -3.81 3.76 -12.51
N GLU A 78 -4.20 5.03 -12.53
CA GLU A 78 -4.09 5.92 -13.69
C GLU A 78 -2.63 6.04 -14.16
N LYS A 79 -1.71 6.31 -13.21
CA LYS A 79 -0.27 6.42 -13.52
C LYS A 79 0.33 5.11 -14.02
N SER A 80 -0.16 3.97 -13.53
CA SER A 80 0.27 2.66 -14.02
C SER A 80 -0.22 2.37 -15.45
N SER A 81 -1.44 2.81 -15.79
CA SER A 81 -2.07 2.57 -17.10
C SER A 81 -1.43 3.42 -18.20
N ASN A 82 -1.11 4.69 -17.92
CA ASN A 82 -0.44 5.58 -18.88
C ASN A 82 1.01 5.19 -19.18
N SER A 83 1.64 4.33 -18.38
CA SER A 83 3.00 3.83 -18.66
C SER A 83 3.04 2.67 -19.66
N LYS A 84 1.90 2.05 -19.99
CA LYS A 84 1.81 0.93 -20.95
C LYS A 84 1.60 1.35 -22.40
N SER A 85 1.32 2.64 -22.67
CA SER A 85 1.02 3.12 -24.03
C SER A 85 2.23 3.66 -24.80
N VAL A 86 3.44 3.64 -24.23
CA VAL A 86 4.66 4.07 -24.93
C VAL A 86 5.52 2.85 -25.29
N THR A 87 4.99 1.98 -26.16
CA THR A 87 5.84 1.18 -27.04
C THR A 87 5.99 2.01 -28.30
N HIS A 88 7.09 2.76 -28.41
CA HIS A 88 7.49 3.25 -29.72
C HIS A 88 7.87 2.01 -30.53
N GLU A 89 7.07 1.74 -31.58
CA GLU A 89 7.50 0.90 -32.68
C GLU A 89 8.78 1.53 -33.23
N ILE A 90 9.90 0.85 -33.02
CA ILE A 90 11.15 1.19 -33.70
C ILE A 90 11.01 0.55 -35.07
N GLU A 91 10.77 1.38 -36.09
CA GLU A 91 10.98 1.02 -37.51
C GLU A 91 12.43 0.56 -37.76
#